data_AF-A0A2H0HMZ0-F1
#
_entry.id   AF-A0A2H0HMZ0-F1
#
_cell.length_a   1.000
_cell.length_b   1.000
_cell.length_c   1.000
_cell.angle_alpha   90.00
_cell.angle_beta   90.00
_cell.angle_gamma   90.00
#
_symmetry.space_group_name_H-M   'P 1'
#
loop_
_entity.id
_entity.type
_entity.pdbx_description
1 polymer ?
#
loop_
_entity_poly.entity_id
_entity_poly.type
_entity_poly.pdbx_seq_one_letter_code
_entity_poly.pdbx_strand_id
1 'polypeptide(L)'
;MKQLAVGDYMIDGDIVIERKTSTDFVQSILSGHLFDQCARLRKTGLHSLIIVEGNPFNTRHDIKPEAIKGALLSVSLSWQIPVIRSSGIEDTVQLMIMAAAQQLNLPVFIRKMGK
;
A
#
# COMPACT_ATOMS: atom_id res chain seq x y z
N MET A 1 -4.01 4.02 22.00
CA MET A 1 -3.47 3.86 20.64
C MET A 1 -2.28 4.79 20.49
N LYS A 2 -1.14 4.29 20.03
CA LYS A 2 0.03 5.15 19.73
C LYS A 2 -0.14 5.66 18.30
N GLN A 3 -0.13 6.96 18.11
CA GLN A 3 -0.24 7.55 16.77
C GLN A 3 1.08 7.36 16.01
N LEU A 4 1.01 6.83 14.80
CA LEU A 4 2.15 6.75 13.90
C LEU A 4 2.39 8.10 13.23
N ALA A 5 3.65 8.43 12.97
CA ALA A 5 4.00 9.65 12.24
C ALA A 5 3.64 9.56 10.74
N VAL A 6 3.62 8.34 10.19
CA VAL A 6 3.33 8.00 8.80
C VAL A 6 2.71 6.60 8.75
N GLY A 7 1.70 6.40 7.90
CA GLY A 7 0.96 5.14 7.78
C GLY A 7 -0.09 4.95 8.88
N ASP A 8 -0.97 3.97 8.67
CA ASP A 8 -2.03 3.62 9.61
C ASP A 8 -1.63 2.47 10.53
N TYR A 9 -0.83 1.53 10.02
CA TYR A 9 -0.37 0.36 10.76
C TYR A 9 1.13 0.14 10.57
N MET A 10 1.77 -0.43 11.58
CA MET A 10 3.17 -0.82 11.54
C MET A 10 3.30 -2.25 12.06
N ILE A 11 3.98 -3.10 11.30
CA ILE A 11 4.23 -4.49 11.65
C ILE A 11 5.71 -4.62 11.98
N ASP A 12 5.98 -4.99 13.23
CA ASP A 12 7.31 -5.30 13.77
C ASP A 12 8.39 -4.22 13.56
N GLY A 13 7.98 -2.97 13.33
CA GLY A 13 8.91 -1.88 13.02
C GLY A 13 9.52 -1.91 11.61
N ASP A 14 9.20 -2.93 10.80
CA ASP A 14 9.79 -3.18 9.49
C ASP A 14 8.86 -2.80 8.33
N ILE A 15 7.56 -3.05 8.48
CA ILE A 15 6.54 -2.79 7.45
C ILE A 15 5.62 -1.68 7.92
N VAL A 16 5.45 -0.65 7.09
CA VAL A 16 4.44 0.39 7.27
C VAL A 16 3.32 0.20 6.25
N ILE A 17 2.08 0.15 6.74
CA ILE A 17 0.89 -0.03 5.91
C ILE A 17 0.06 1.25 5.95
N GLU A 18 -0.27 1.76 4.78
CA GLU A 18 -1.31 2.78 4.57
C GLU A 18 -2.57 2.08 4.05
N ARG A 19 -3.66 2.17 4.79
CA ARG A 19 -4.97 1.66 4.39
C ARG A 19 -5.79 2.81 3.82
N LYS A 20 -6.29 2.66 2.61
CA LYS A 20 -7.25 3.60 2.01
C LYS A 20 -8.50 2.88 1.56
N THR A 21 -9.66 3.49 1.77
CA THR A 21 -10.85 3.06 1.03
C THR A 21 -10.67 3.39 -0.46
N SER A 22 -11.40 2.70 -1.34
CA SER A 22 -11.40 3.01 -2.77
C SER A 22 -11.76 4.47 -3.06
N THR A 23 -12.73 5.00 -2.30
CA THR A 23 -13.15 6.41 -2.35
C THR A 23 -12.00 7.35 -1.96
N ASP A 24 -11.34 7.10 -0.82
CA ASP A 24 -10.22 7.94 -0.36
C ASP A 24 -9.02 7.86 -1.31
N PHE A 25 -8.77 6.68 -1.90
CA PHE A 25 -7.74 6.51 -2.91
C PHE A 25 -8.04 7.38 -4.14
N VAL A 26 -9.25 7.31 -4.68
CA VAL A 26 -9.65 8.16 -5.82
C VAL A 26 -9.59 9.65 -5.46
N GLN A 27 -10.11 10.03 -4.30
CA GLN A 27 -10.05 11.40 -3.81
C GLN A 27 -8.60 11.90 -3.68
N SER A 28 -7.66 11.05 -3.28
CA SER A 28 -6.24 11.39 -3.18
C SER A 28 -5.55 11.60 -4.53
N ILE A 29 -6.02 10.93 -5.58
CA ILE A 29 -5.58 11.18 -6.95
C ILE A 29 -6.08 12.55 -7.41
N LEU A 30 -7.38 12.80 -7.23
CA LEU A 30 -8.03 14.04 -7.69
C LEU A 30 -7.45 15.30 -7.01
N SER A 31 -7.09 15.19 -5.73
CA SER A 31 -6.50 16.28 -4.97
C SER A 31 -4.96 16.32 -5.04
N GLY A 32 -4.32 15.36 -5.71
CA GLY A 32 -2.88 15.29 -5.90
C GLY A 32 -2.05 14.81 -4.69
N HIS A 33 -2.64 14.70 -3.51
CA HIS A 33 -1.90 14.39 -2.28
C HIS A 33 -1.45 12.92 -2.16
N LEU A 34 -1.91 12.03 -3.04
CA LEU A 34 -1.47 10.63 -3.07
C LEU A 34 0.06 10.52 -3.11
N PHE A 35 0.72 11.35 -3.91
CA PHE A 35 2.17 11.28 -4.09
C PHE A 35 2.94 11.89 -2.91
N ASP A 36 2.38 12.87 -2.21
CA ASP A 36 2.94 13.37 -0.96
C ASP A 36 2.94 12.29 0.13
N GLN A 37 1.86 11.51 0.20
CA GLN A 37 1.80 10.35 1.09
C GLN A 37 2.83 9.28 0.70
N CYS A 38 2.97 8.98 -0.60
CA CYS A 38 4.02 8.06 -1.08
C CYS A 38 5.42 8.55 -0.69
N ALA A 39 5.70 9.84 -0.85
CA ALA A 39 6.97 10.44 -0.45
C ALA A 39 7.21 10.30 1.07
N ARG A 40 6.19 10.53 1.90
CA ARG A 40 6.27 10.34 3.36
C ARG A 40 6.52 8.89 3.73
N LEU A 41 5.82 7.95 3.11
CA LEU A 41 6.02 6.50 3.30
C LEU A 41 7.47 6.11 2.96
N ARG A 42 7.97 6.52 1.80
CA ARG A 42 9.37 6.24 1.40
C ARG A 42 10.42 6.86 2.32
N LYS A 43 10.16 8.05 2.87
CA LYS A 43 11.06 8.70 3.83
C LYS A 43 11.21 7.94 5.14
N THR A 44 10.29 7.02 5.46
CA THR A 44 10.43 6.17 6.65
C THR A 44 11.60 5.19 6.54
N GLY A 45 12.02 4.83 5.32
CA GLY A 45 13.01 3.77 5.08
C GLY A 45 12.48 2.35 5.30
N LEU A 46 11.21 2.20 5.69
CA LEU A 46 10.56 0.92 5.95
C LEU A 46 9.96 0.32 4.67
N HIS A 47 9.68 -0.98 4.71
CA HIS A 47 8.89 -1.64 3.67
C HIS A 47 7.48 -1.06 3.67
N SER A 48 7.14 -0.29 2.65
CA SER A 48 5.84 0.36 2.55
C SER A 48 4.86 -0.51 1.76
N LEU A 49 3.61 -0.59 2.20
CA LEU A 49 2.51 -1.25 1.51
C LEU A 49 1.27 -0.36 1.55
N ILE A 50 0.60 -0.18 0.41
CA ILE A 50 -0.73 0.45 0.37
C ILE A 50 -1.77 -0.64 0.16
N ILE A 51 -2.79 -0.67 1.02
CA ILE A 51 -3.97 -1.52 0.84
C ILE A 51 -5.14 -0.63 0.44
N VAL A 52 -5.70 -0.87 -0.75
CA VAL A 52 -6.91 -0.20 -1.24
C VAL A 52 -8.11 -1.10 -1.00
N GLU A 53 -8.95 -0.70 -0.06
CA GLU A 53 -10.15 -1.45 0.34
C GLU A 53 -11.35 -1.09 -0.55
N GLY A 54 -11.85 -2.09 -1.27
CA GLY A 54 -12.90 -1.94 -2.28
C GLY A 54 -12.35 -1.73 -3.69
N ASN A 55 -13.25 -1.44 -4.63
CA ASN A 55 -12.88 -1.25 -6.04
C ASN A 55 -12.70 0.25 -6.38
N PRO A 56 -11.47 0.74 -6.67
CA PRO A 56 -11.24 2.14 -7.04
C PRO A 56 -11.90 2.55 -8.36
N PHE A 57 -12.26 1.59 -9.22
CA PHE A 57 -12.99 1.84 -10.46
C PHE A 57 -14.51 1.94 -10.28
N ASN A 58 -15.02 1.66 -9.07
CA ASN A 58 -16.43 1.74 -8.75
C ASN A 58 -16.64 2.64 -7.53
N THR A 59 -16.43 3.94 -7.74
CA THR A 59 -16.65 4.98 -6.72
C THR A 59 -17.62 6.03 -7.25
N ARG A 60 -18.08 6.94 -6.38
CA ARG A 60 -19.00 8.02 -6.78
C ARG A 60 -18.30 9.21 -7.45
N HIS A 61 -16.97 9.18 -7.55
CA HIS A 61 -16.19 10.28 -8.10
C HIS A 61 -16.14 10.21 -9.63
N ASP A 62 -16.22 11.38 -10.26
CA ASP A 62 -16.00 11.51 -11.70
C ASP A 62 -14.50 11.52 -12.00
N ILE A 63 -13.95 10.33 -12.26
CA ILE A 63 -12.55 10.12 -12.62
C ILE A 63 -12.46 9.13 -13.78
N LYS A 64 -11.59 9.45 -14.75
CA LYS A 64 -11.31 8.54 -15.86
C LYS A 64 -10.56 7.29 -15.35
N PRO A 65 -10.93 6.07 -15.79
CA PRO A 65 -10.22 4.85 -15.42
C PRO A 65 -8.71 4.90 -15.70
N GLU A 66 -8.28 5.64 -16.73
CA GLU A 66 -6.88 5.84 -17.09
C GLU A 66 -6.10 6.57 -15.99
N ALA A 67 -6.72 7.52 -15.30
CA ALA A 67 -6.08 8.23 -14.19
C ALA A 67 -5.85 7.30 -12.99
N ILE A 68 -6.81 6.42 -12.68
CA ILE A 68 -6.66 5.40 -11.63
C ILE A 68 -5.53 4.43 -12.01
N LYS A 69 -5.52 3.93 -13.24
CA LYS A 69 -4.44 3.04 -13.75
C LYS A 69 -3.08 3.72 -13.69
N GLY A 70 -2.98 4.97 -14.13
CA GLY A 70 -1.75 5.76 -14.10
C GLY A 70 -1.23 5.98 -12.67
N ALA A 71 -2.11 6.25 -11.72
CA ALA A 71 -1.76 6.35 -10.30
C ALA A 71 -1.24 5.01 -9.75
N LEU A 72 -1.95 3.90 -9.99
CA LEU A 72 -1.51 2.57 -9.55
C LEU A 72 -0.13 2.19 -10.11
N LEU A 73 0.10 2.46 -11.41
CA LEU A 73 1.39 2.23 -12.06
C LEU A 73 2.48 3.12 -11.48
N SER A 74 2.20 4.40 -11.25
CA SER A 74 3.17 5.34 -10.68
C SER A 74 3.57 4.95 -9.26
N VAL A 75 2.60 4.57 -8.42
CA VAL A 75 2.86 4.12 -7.04
C VAL A 75 3.67 2.82 -7.04
N SER A 76 3.31 1.86 -7.90
CA SER A 76 3.98 0.55 -7.95
C SER A 76 5.39 0.62 -8.56
N LEU A 77 5.58 1.37 -9.65
CA LEU A 77 6.82 1.37 -10.42
C LEU A 77 7.76 2.51 -10.06
N SER A 78 7.24 3.74 -9.95
CA SER A 78 8.06 4.92 -9.70
C SER A 78 8.37 5.08 -8.21
N TRP A 79 7.35 4.93 -7.35
CA TRP A 79 7.52 4.99 -5.91
C TRP A 79 7.97 3.66 -5.29
N GLN A 80 7.84 2.55 -6.02
CA GLN A 80 8.18 1.22 -5.56
C GLN A 80 7.45 0.85 -4.26
N ILE A 81 6.18 1.21 -4.18
CA ILE A 81 5.29 0.85 -3.09
C ILE A 81 4.24 -0.12 -3.66
N PRO A 82 4.22 -1.39 -3.25
CA PRO A 82 3.18 -2.32 -3.65
C PRO A 82 1.79 -1.78 -3.28
N VAL A 83 0.83 -1.95 -4.18
CA VAL A 83 -0.58 -1.63 -3.95
C VAL A 83 -1.40 -2.90 -4.09
N ILE A 84 -2.05 -3.31 -3.01
CA ILE A 84 -2.91 -4.51 -2.98
C ILE A 84 -4.35 -4.08 -2.76
N ARG A 85 -5.28 -4.69 -3.49
CA ARG A 85 -6.70 -4.45 -3.30
C ARG A 85 -7.26 -5.46 -2.30
N SER A 86 -8.03 -5.00 -1.32
CA SER A 86 -8.88 -5.86 -0.49
C SER A 86 -10.35 -5.65 -0.83
N SER A 87 -11.19 -6.63 -0.50
CA SER A 87 -12.64 -6.61 -0.74
C SER A 87 -13.43 -5.93 0.37
N GLY A 88 -12.83 -5.74 1.55
CA GLY A 88 -13.45 -5.19 2.75
C GLY A 88 -12.51 -5.28 3.95
N ILE A 89 -13.00 -4.92 5.13
CA ILE A 89 -12.20 -4.81 6.36
C ILE A 89 -11.60 -6.17 6.74
N GLU A 90 -12.39 -7.24 6.66
CA GLU A 90 -11.98 -8.59 7.04
C GLU A 90 -10.82 -9.08 6.17
N ASP A 91 -10.91 -8.84 4.85
CA ASP A 91 -9.87 -9.17 3.88
C ASP A 91 -8.62 -8.28 4.08
N THR A 92 -8.80 -6.98 4.37
CA THR A 92 -7.69 -6.09 4.75
C THR A 92 -6.92 -6.65 5.95
N VAL A 93 -7.62 -7.08 7.02
CA VAL A 93 -7.00 -7.68 8.21
C VAL A 93 -6.28 -8.98 7.85
N GLN A 94 -6.89 -9.83 7.04
CA GLN A 94 -6.27 -11.08 6.60
C GLN A 94 -4.97 -10.83 5.81
N LEU A 95 -4.96 -9.86 4.90
CA LEU A 95 -3.75 -9.45 4.16
C LEU A 95 -2.66 -8.93 5.10
N MET A 96 -3.01 -8.13 6.10
CA MET A 96 -2.05 -7.63 7.09
C MET A 96 -1.43 -8.77 7.91
N ILE A 97 -2.23 -9.74 8.34
CA ILE A 97 -1.75 -10.93 9.05
C ILE A 97 -0.83 -11.77 8.16
N MET A 98 -1.19 -11.97 6.89
CA MET A 98 -0.36 -12.70 5.93
C MET A 98 0.97 -11.99 5.66
N ALA A 99 0.96 -10.66 5.53
CA ALA A 99 2.18 -9.86 5.36
C ALA A 99 3.11 -10.01 6.58
N ALA A 100 2.55 -9.92 7.80
CA ALA A 100 3.31 -10.14 9.03
C ALA A 100 3.91 -11.56 9.10
N ALA A 101 3.11 -12.58 8.76
CA ALA A 101 3.58 -13.96 8.78
C ALA A 101 4.70 -14.23 7.77
N GLN A 102 4.66 -13.59 6.60
CA GLN A 102 5.74 -13.70 5.60
C GLN A 102 7.03 -13.01 6.05
N GLN A 103 6.92 -11.88 6.75
CA GLN A 103 8.08 -11.19 7.32
C GLN A 103 8.75 -11.99 8.43
N LEU A 104 7.97 -12.65 9.29
CA LEU A 104 8.51 -13.50 10.35
C LEU A 104 9.11 -14.81 9.79
N ASN A 105 8.65 -15.26 8.63
CA ASN A 105 9.12 -16.46 7.93
C ASN A 105 9.87 -16.10 6.64
N LEU A 106 10.79 -15.14 6.69
CA LEU A 106 11.63 -14.82 5.55
C LEU A 106 12.23 -16.14 5.01
N PRO A 107 11.95 -16.52 3.75
CA PRO A 107 12.59 -17.69 3.18
C PRO A 107 14.09 -17.44 3.27
N VAL A 108 14.82 -18.34 3.93
CA VAL A 108 16.28 -18.33 3.95
C VAL A 108 16.70 -18.40 2.48
N PHE A 109 17.04 -17.24 1.91
CA PHE A 109 17.46 -17.14 0.53
C PHE A 109 18.81 -17.85 0.45
N ILE A 110 18.79 -19.15 0.12
CA ILE A 110 20.00 -19.82 -0.36
C ILE A 110 20.28 -19.19 -1.72
N ARG A 111 21.12 -18.14 -1.72
CA ARG A 111 21.78 -17.69 -2.95
C ARG A 111 22.48 -18.92 -3.51
N LYS A 112 21.93 -19.50 -4.56
CA LYS A 112 22.68 -20.42 -5.40
C LYS A 112 23.79 -19.56 -6.02
N MET A 113 24.98 -19.60 -5.44
CA MET A 113 26.16 -19.06 -6.12
C MET A 113 26.27 -19.86 -7.42
N GLY A 114 26.11 -19.17 -8.54
CA GLY A 114 26.29 -19.75 -9.86
C GLY A 114 27.70 -20.34 -9.97
N LYS A 115 27.81 -21.42 -10.75
CA LYS A 115 29.11 -21.95 -11.18
C LYS A 115 29.86 -20.92 -12.01
#